data_AF-A0A662UCV3-F1
#
_entry.id   AF-A0A662UCV3-F1
#
_cell.length_a   1.000
_cell.length_b   1.000
_cell.length_c   1.000
_cell.angle_alpha   90.00
_cell.angle_beta   90.00
_cell.angle_gamma   90.00
#
_symmetry.space_group_name_H-M   'P 1'
#
loop_
_entity.id
_entity.type
_entity.pdbx_description
1 polymer ?
#
loop_
_entity_poly.entity_id
_entity_poly.type
_entity_poly.pdbx_seq_one_letter_code
_entity_poly.pdbx_strand_id
1 'polypeptide(L)'
;MESTLLRPDEIGELFLDTELKYILKPRIRFVKELIPRTVDLAKAVVEKVKEGCEIIYLEKHGVVTVSDNLGMALELAELAEIIAVRTLFHKILTERLRS
;
A
#
# COMPACT_ATOMS: atom_id res chain seq x y z
N MET A 1 1.17 -16.85 21.77
CA MET A 1 1.70 -16.37 20.49
C MET A 1 0.86 -15.16 20.08
N GLU A 2 1.28 -13.97 20.48
CA GLU A 2 0.63 -12.73 20.08
C GLU A 2 1.15 -12.36 18.69
N SER A 3 0.24 -12.23 17.70
CA SER A 3 0.61 -11.73 16.39
C SER A 3 0.86 -10.23 16.50
N THR A 4 2.11 -9.81 16.37
CA THR A 4 2.45 -8.40 16.26
C THR A 4 1.93 -7.88 14.91
N LEU A 5 0.70 -7.37 14.90
CA LEU A 5 0.19 -6.54 13.82
C LEU A 5 1.06 -5.28 13.79
N LEU A 6 1.94 -5.19 12.79
CA LEU A 6 2.81 -4.04 12.59
C LEU A 6 1.96 -2.81 12.36
N ARG A 7 2.17 -1.78 13.16
CA ARG A 7 1.45 -0.51 13.00
C ARG A 7 2.00 0.25 11.78
N PRO A 8 1.18 1.04 11.06
CA PRO A 8 1.62 1.77 9.86
C PRO A 8 2.86 2.66 10.06
N ASP A 9 3.10 3.11 11.29
CA ASP A 9 4.23 3.90 11.77
C ASP A 9 5.54 3.09 11.94
N GLU A 10 5.47 1.76 12.02
CA GLU A 10 6.63 0.84 12.05
C GLU A 10 7.08 0.42 10.65
N ILE A 11 6.41 0.93 9.61
CA ILE A 11 6.94 0.95 8.24
C ILE A 11 7.98 2.09 8.16
N GLY A 12 8.98 2.02 9.03
CA GLY A 12 10.16 2.86 8.99
C GLY A 12 10.78 2.74 7.61
N GLU A 13 10.83 3.88 6.92
CA GLU A 13 11.36 4.07 5.57
C GLU A 13 11.26 2.83 4.68
N LEU A 14 10.15 2.69 3.94
CA LEU A 14 10.18 1.90 2.71
C LEU A 14 11.40 2.39 1.92
N PHE A 15 12.46 1.59 1.88
CA PHE A 15 13.50 1.67 0.87
C PHE A 15 12.87 1.20 -0.45
N LEU A 16 11.87 1.96 -0.90
CA LEU A 16 11.60 2.11 -2.30
C LEU A 16 12.90 2.61 -2.91
N ASP A 17 13.28 2.00 -4.02
CA ASP A 17 14.26 2.58 -4.94
C ASP A 17 14.04 4.10 -4.98
N THR A 18 15.10 4.90 -4.84
CA THR A 18 14.97 6.34 -4.57
C THR A 18 14.01 6.99 -5.58
N GLU A 19 14.02 6.51 -6.82
CA GLU A 19 13.10 6.87 -7.90
C GLU A 19 11.63 6.53 -7.62
N LEU A 20 11.34 5.30 -7.15
CA LEU A 20 10.00 4.89 -6.72
C LEU A 20 9.50 5.71 -5.53
N LYS A 21 10.37 6.11 -4.59
CA LYS A 21 10.01 6.98 -3.46
C LYS A 21 9.54 8.36 -3.94
N TYR A 22 10.17 8.93 -4.96
CA TYR A 22 9.79 10.24 -5.50
C TYR A 22 8.58 10.19 -6.44
N ILE A 23 8.44 9.12 -7.23
CA ILE A 23 7.33 8.93 -8.17
C ILE A 23 6.04 8.52 -7.42
N LEU A 24 6.14 7.73 -6.35
CA LEU A 24 4.99 7.06 -5.74
C LEU A 24 4.56 7.60 -4.37
N LYS A 25 5.41 8.30 -3.61
CA LYS A 25 4.99 8.85 -2.29
C LYS A 25 3.74 9.74 -2.33
N PRO A 26 3.51 10.58 -3.35
CA PRO A 26 2.27 11.35 -3.40
C PRO A 26 1.05 10.49 -3.75
N ARG A 27 1.22 9.24 -4.23
CA ARG A 27 0.18 8.42 -4.85
C ARG A 27 -0.28 7.19 -4.06
N ILE A 28 0.41 6.82 -2.97
CA ILE A 28 0.08 5.62 -2.15
C ILE A 28 -0.46 6.00 -0.76
N ARG A 29 -1.58 5.39 -0.35
CA ARG A 29 -2.15 5.51 1.02
C ARG A 29 -2.66 4.18 1.57
N PHE A 30 -2.90 4.18 2.87
CA PHE A 30 -3.48 3.06 3.61
C PHE A 30 -4.84 3.44 4.19
N VAL A 31 -5.77 2.50 4.17
CA VAL A 31 -7.05 2.57 4.88
C VAL A 31 -7.04 1.45 5.93
N LYS A 32 -7.35 1.82 7.18
CA LYS A 32 -7.46 0.85 8.29
C LYS A 32 -8.55 -0.19 8.01
N GLU A 33 -8.47 -1.31 8.71
CA GLU A 33 -9.45 -2.39 8.57
C GLU A 33 -10.88 -1.87 8.79
N LEU A 34 -11.73 -2.04 7.77
CA LEU A 34 -13.15 -1.71 7.77
C LEU A 34 -13.92 -2.86 7.12
N ILE A 35 -15.19 -3.02 7.49
CA ILE A 35 -16.03 -4.11 6.99
C ILE A 35 -16.22 -3.95 5.46
N PRO A 36 -15.96 -5.00 4.65
CA PRO A 36 -16.22 -4.97 3.21
C PRO A 36 -17.67 -4.63 2.87
N ARG A 37 -17.88 -4.01 1.70
CA ARG A 37 -19.22 -3.65 1.19
C ARG A 37 -20.00 -2.67 2.08
N THR A 38 -19.29 -1.83 2.85
CA THR A 38 -19.90 -0.77 3.65
C THR A 38 -19.66 0.61 3.05
N VAL A 39 -20.58 1.54 3.37
CA VAL A 39 -20.43 2.95 3.00
C VAL A 39 -19.20 3.58 3.67
N ASP A 40 -18.83 3.14 4.86
CA ASP A 40 -17.67 3.67 5.59
C ASP A 40 -16.36 3.32 4.89
N LEU A 41 -16.22 2.08 4.41
CA LEU A 41 -15.07 1.69 3.58
C LEU A 41 -15.04 2.51 2.28
N ALA A 42 -16.18 2.65 1.59
CA ALA A 42 -16.25 3.44 0.37
C ALA A 42 -15.85 4.91 0.59
N LYS A 43 -16.34 5.54 1.68
CA LYS A 43 -15.96 6.89 2.07
C LYS A 43 -14.47 6.99 2.36
N ALA A 44 -13.92 6.06 3.14
CA ALA A 44 -12.49 6.07 3.47
C ALA A 44 -11.60 5.98 2.21
N VAL A 45 -11.98 5.15 1.23
CA VAL A 45 -11.29 5.06 -0.07
C VAL A 45 -11.41 6.37 -0.83
N VAL A 46 -12.62 6.93 -0.96
CA VAL A 46 -12.87 8.17 -1.69
C VAL A 46 -12.08 9.35 -1.12
N GLU A 47 -11.95 9.47 0.20
CA GLU A 47 -11.13 10.51 0.81
C GLU A 47 -9.65 10.40 0.38
N LYS A 48 -9.11 9.18 0.24
CA LYS A 48 -7.74 8.98 -0.28
C LYS A 48 -7.61 9.33 -1.75
N VAL A 49 -8.63 9.03 -2.55
CA VAL A 49 -8.65 9.47 -3.95
C VAL A 49 -8.64 10.99 -4.05
N LYS A 50 -9.43 11.70 -3.23
CA LYS A 50 -9.45 13.18 -3.18
C LYS A 50 -8.12 13.78 -2.74
N GLU A 51 -7.35 13.08 -1.92
CA GLU A 51 -5.97 13.44 -1.55
C GLU A 51 -4.97 13.28 -2.74
N GLY A 52 -5.43 12.83 -3.92
CA GLY A 52 -4.60 12.62 -5.11
C GLY A 52 -3.93 11.24 -5.16
N CYS A 53 -4.44 10.27 -4.41
CA CYS A 53 -3.85 8.94 -4.32
C CYS A 53 -4.49 7.98 -5.32
N GLU A 54 -3.65 7.23 -6.02
CA GLU A 54 -4.05 6.30 -7.08
C GLU A 54 -3.92 4.85 -6.66
N ILE A 55 -3.15 4.56 -5.60
CA ILE A 55 -2.98 3.23 -5.02
C ILE A 55 -3.33 3.30 -3.54
N ILE A 56 -4.32 2.51 -3.12
CA ILE A 56 -4.86 2.53 -1.76
C ILE A 56 -4.85 1.11 -1.22
N TYR A 57 -3.98 0.84 -0.25
CA TYR A 57 -3.95 -0.43 0.46
C TYR A 57 -5.05 -0.49 1.52
N LEU A 58 -5.87 -1.53 1.46
CA LEU A 58 -6.90 -1.84 2.44
C LEU A 58 -6.33 -2.87 3.42
N GLU A 59 -6.14 -2.47 4.67
CA GLU A 59 -5.59 -3.34 5.71
C GLU A 59 -6.39 -4.66 5.81
N LYS A 60 -5.68 -5.79 5.77
CA LYS A 60 -6.21 -7.17 5.80
C LYS A 60 -7.22 -7.54 4.71
N HIS A 61 -7.26 -6.79 3.60
CA HIS A 61 -8.22 -7.04 2.53
C HIS A 61 -7.54 -7.08 1.16
N GLY A 62 -6.89 -6.00 0.73
CA GLY A 62 -6.33 -5.93 -0.62
C GLY A 62 -5.93 -4.53 -1.02
N VAL A 63 -6.08 -4.22 -2.31
CA VAL A 63 -5.72 -2.93 -2.90
C VAL A 63 -6.85 -2.39 -3.76
N VAL A 64 -7.00 -1.07 -3.77
CA VAL A 64 -7.84 -0.34 -4.72
C VAL A 64 -6.92 0.56 -5.54
N THR A 65 -7.05 0.52 -6.86
CA THR A 65 -6.39 1.45 -7.75
C THR A 65 -7.38 2.29 -8.52
N VAL A 66 -7.01 3.55 -8.79
CA VAL A 66 -7.86 4.51 -9.49
C VAL A 66 -7.04 5.18 -10.58
N SER A 67 -7.61 5.25 -11.78
CA SER A 67 -7.04 5.94 -12.94
C SER A 67 -8.13 6.32 -13.93
N ASP A 68 -7.77 7.09 -14.96
CA ASP A 68 -8.68 7.56 -16.00
C ASP A 68 -9.13 6.44 -16.96
N ASN A 69 -8.39 5.32 -17.01
CA ASN A 69 -8.71 4.17 -17.83
C ASN A 69 -8.32 2.84 -17.18
N LEU A 70 -8.93 1.75 -17.65
CA LEU A 70 -8.75 0.41 -17.10
C LEU A 70 -7.31 -0.10 -17.23
N GLY A 71 -6.63 0.19 -18.34
CA GLY A 71 -5.25 -0.26 -18.57
C GLY A 71 -4.29 0.31 -17.53
N MET A 72 -4.34 1.63 -17.32
CA MET A 72 -3.54 2.30 -16.29
C MET A 72 -3.90 1.84 -14.87
N ALA A 73 -5.19 1.62 -14.59
CA ALA A 73 -5.60 1.10 -13.28
C ALA A 73 -5.02 -0.31 -13.01
N LEU A 74 -4.92 -1.15 -14.05
CA LEU A 74 -4.29 -2.47 -13.97
C LEU A 74 -2.77 -2.36 -13.78
N GLU A 75 -2.09 -1.53 -14.56
CA GLU A 75 -0.64 -1.27 -14.41
C GLU A 75 -0.30 -0.78 -13.00
N LEU A 76 -1.12 0.09 -12.43
CA LEU A 76 -0.96 0.56 -11.04
C LEU A 76 -1.14 -0.58 -10.02
N ALA A 77 -2.06 -1.51 -10.28
CA ALA A 77 -2.30 -2.65 -9.39
C ALA A 77 -1.13 -3.65 -9.43
N GLU A 78 -0.59 -3.93 -10.62
CA GLU A 78 0.61 -4.75 -10.79
C GLU A 78 1.83 -4.10 -10.13
N LEU A 79 1.98 -2.78 -10.29
CA LEU A 79 3.04 -2.03 -9.64
C LEU A 79 2.93 -2.11 -8.11
N ALA A 80 1.72 -2.01 -7.56
CA ALA A 80 1.49 -2.18 -6.13
C ALA A 80 1.95 -3.57 -5.63
N GLU A 81 1.63 -4.64 -6.36
CA GLU A 81 2.06 -6.00 -6.04
C GLU A 81 3.59 -6.14 -6.06
N ILE A 82 4.25 -5.63 -7.11
CA ILE A 82 5.72 -5.66 -7.24
C ILE A 82 6.37 -4.94 -6.04
N ILE A 83 5.83 -3.79 -5.63
CA ILE A 83 6.32 -3.04 -4.47
C ILE A 83 6.15 -3.85 -3.19
N ALA A 84 4.99 -4.47 -2.98
CA ALA A 84 4.70 -5.27 -1.80
C ALA A 84 5.67 -6.45 -1.68
N VAL A 85 5.86 -7.21 -2.77
CA VAL A 85 6.79 -8.35 -2.83
C VAL A 85 8.22 -7.91 -2.56
N ARG A 86 8.70 -6.86 -3.25
CA ARG A 86 10.06 -6.34 -3.05
C ARG A 86 10.29 -5.86 -1.61
N THR A 87 9.31 -5.16 -1.04
CA THR A 87 9.38 -4.69 0.35
C THR A 87 9.48 -5.86 1.32
N LEU A 88 8.70 -6.92 1.11
CA LEU A 88 8.73 -8.10 1.95
C LEU A 88 10.08 -8.83 1.87
N PHE A 89 10.59 -9.08 0.66
CA PHE A 89 11.90 -9.70 0.47
C PHE A 89 13.02 -8.90 1.14
N HIS A 90 13.01 -7.57 0.97
CA HIS A 90 14.00 -6.70 1.59
C HIS A 90 13.97 -6.78 3.12
N LYS A 91 12.77 -6.80 3.73
CA LYS A 91 12.62 -6.98 5.19
C LYS A 91 13.18 -8.31 5.66
N ILE A 92 12.79 -9.42 5.00
CA ILE A 92 13.26 -10.77 5.35
C ILE A 92 14.78 -10.86 5.29
N LEU A 93 15.39 -10.35 4.22
CA LEU A 93 16.85 -10.35 4.08
C LEU A 93 17.52 -9.51 5.16
N THR A 94 16.99 -8.33 5.45
CA THR A 94 17.52 -7.43 6.49
C THR A 94 17.45 -8.06 7.87
N GLU A 95 16.33 -8.71 8.21
CA GLU A 95 16.18 -9.42 9.48
C GLU A 95 17.17 -10.58 9.61
N ARG A 96 17.34 -11.38 8.55
CA ARG A 96 18.31 -12.49 8.52
C ARG A 96 19.77 -12.06 8.60
N LEU A 97 20.10 -10.89 8.06
CA LEU A 97 21.47 -10.33 8.16
C LEU A 97 21.75 -9.72 9.54
N ARG A 98 20.72 -9.40 10.32
CA ARG A 98 20.83 -8.85 11.68
C ARG A 98 20.79 -9.92 12.77
N SER A 99 20.35 -11.14 12.46
CA SER A 99 20.33 -12.31 13.34
C SER A 99 21.62 -13.12 13.25
#